data_AF-A0A1Z2TKY3-F1
#
_entry.id   AF-A0A1Z2TKY3-F1
#
_cell.length_a   1.000
_cell.length_b   1.000
_cell.length_c   1.000
_cell.angle_alpha   90.00
_cell.angle_beta   90.00
_cell.angle_gamma   90.00
#
_symmetry.space_group_name_H-M   'P 1'
#
loop_
_entity.id
_entity.type
_entity.pdbx_description
1 polymer ?
#
loop_
_entity_poly.entity_id
_entity_poly.type
_entity_poly.pdbx_seq_one_letter_code
_entity_poly.pdbx_strand_id
1 'polypeptide(L)'
;MNKIVGKYKTVHYEDVVEEYEVPVRGFLFRDGRLEGVYVKGGILPVTEELPRDVHEDILRGRSNKKLLVREVRYAGAEVLEVYIQDDYRTWPVYVTKLPEGS
;
A
#
# COMPACT_ATOMS: atom_id res chain seq x y z
N MET A 1 -26.22 7.07 -17.06
CA MET A 1 -25.50 6.14 -16.16
C MET A 1 -24.13 5.88 -16.75
N ASN A 2 -23.07 6.30 -16.05
CA ASN A 2 -21.86 5.49 -15.89
C ASN A 2 -21.04 6.08 -14.75
N LYS A 3 -20.87 5.27 -13.70
CA LYS A 3 -20.17 5.59 -12.46
C LYS A 3 -18.69 5.76 -12.78
N ILE A 4 -18.15 6.90 -12.40
CA ILE A 4 -16.72 7.21 -12.45
C ILE A 4 -16.05 6.34 -11.38
N VAL A 5 -15.34 5.30 -11.81
CA VAL A 5 -14.57 4.42 -10.93
C VAL A 5 -13.28 5.16 -10.54
N GLY A 6 -13.13 5.43 -9.25
CA GLY A 6 -11.84 5.63 -8.60
C GLY A 6 -11.05 6.89 -8.97
N LYS A 7 -11.65 8.08 -8.85
CA LYS A 7 -10.83 9.28 -8.58
C LYS A 7 -10.26 9.13 -7.16
N TYR A 8 -9.06 8.55 -7.03
CA TYR A 8 -8.18 8.94 -5.93
C TYR A 8 -7.99 10.45 -6.10
N LYS A 9 -8.78 11.22 -5.34
CA LYS A 9 -8.62 12.67 -5.24
C LYS A 9 -7.13 12.90 -5.04
N THR A 10 -6.57 13.85 -5.78
CA THR A 10 -5.35 14.52 -5.38
C THR A 10 -5.61 15.05 -3.97
N VAL A 11 -5.25 14.28 -2.95
CA VAL A 11 -5.36 14.68 -1.56
C VAL A 11 -4.21 15.65 -1.38
N HIS A 12 -4.53 16.91 -1.15
CA HIS A 12 -3.56 17.87 -0.63
C HIS A 12 -3.22 17.37 0.78
N TYR A 13 -2.18 16.53 0.88
CA TYR A 13 -1.62 16.10 2.16
C TYR A 13 -1.15 17.34 2.87
N GLU A 14 -1.66 17.57 4.08
CA GLU A 14 -1.30 18.77 4.84
C GLU A 14 0.18 18.73 5.20
N ASP A 15 0.76 17.55 5.49
CA ASP A 15 2.21 17.28 5.52
C ASP A 15 2.48 15.76 5.44
N VAL A 16 3.40 15.31 4.58
CA VAL A 16 4.00 13.96 4.70
C VAL A 16 5.07 14.06 5.78
N VAL A 17 4.89 13.35 6.88
CA VAL A 17 5.77 13.41 8.06
C VAL A 17 7.02 12.59 7.81
N GLU A 18 6.84 11.35 7.32
CA GLU A 18 7.95 10.45 7.01
C GLU A 18 7.59 9.55 5.81
N GLU A 19 8.58 9.27 4.96
CA GLU A 19 8.46 8.33 3.85
C GLU A 19 9.72 7.46 3.81
N TYR A 20 9.53 6.13 3.79
CA TYR A 20 10.65 5.19 3.68
C TYR A 20 10.28 3.91 2.93
N GLU A 21 11.29 3.26 2.36
CA GLU A 21 11.14 2.00 1.65
C GLU A 21 11.40 0.80 2.57
N VAL A 22 10.54 -0.21 2.48
CA VAL A 22 10.71 -1.49 3.16
C VAL A 22 10.95 -2.59 2.11
N PRO A 23 12.07 -3.34 2.21
CA PRO A 23 12.34 -4.45 1.30
C PRO A 23 11.32 -5.57 1.44
N VAL A 24 10.76 -6.00 0.30
CA VAL A 24 9.86 -7.15 0.20
C VAL A 24 10.67 -8.44 0.17
N ARG A 25 10.27 -9.41 0.99
CA ARG A 25 10.86 -10.76 1.03
C ARG A 25 10.01 -11.82 0.34
N GLY A 26 8.74 -11.53 0.11
CA GLY A 26 7.80 -12.43 -0.54
C GLY A 26 6.35 -11.94 -0.40
N PHE A 27 5.44 -12.71 -0.97
CA PHE A 27 4.01 -12.39 -1.01
C PHE A 27 3.18 -13.59 -0.56
N LEU A 28 2.13 -13.34 0.22
CA LEU A 28 1.15 -14.33 0.63
C LEU A 28 -0.07 -14.21 -0.29
N PHE A 29 -0.37 -15.30 -1.00
CA PHE A 29 -1.55 -15.40 -1.84
C PHE A 29 -2.55 -16.40 -1.27
N ARG A 30 -3.84 -16.06 -1.36
CA ARG A 30 -4.95 -16.95 -1.09
C ARG A 30 -6.02 -16.75 -2.14
N ASP A 31 -6.50 -17.85 -2.74
CA ASP A 31 -7.54 -17.82 -3.76
C ASP A 31 -7.26 -16.84 -4.93
N GLY A 32 -5.98 -16.72 -5.31
CA GLY A 32 -5.52 -15.82 -6.37
C GLY A 32 -5.44 -14.34 -5.98
N ARG A 33 -5.70 -14.01 -4.72
CA ARG A 33 -5.63 -12.64 -4.17
C ARG A 33 -4.41 -12.49 -3.27
N LEU A 34 -3.84 -11.29 -3.30
CA LEU A 34 -2.77 -10.92 -2.38
C LEU A 34 -3.37 -10.59 -1.02
N GLU A 35 -3.00 -11.35 -0.01
CA GLU A 35 -3.50 -11.20 1.38
C GLU A 35 -2.43 -10.65 2.32
N GLY A 36 -1.16 -10.75 1.93
CA GLY A 36 -0.07 -10.28 2.79
C GLY A 36 1.25 -10.11 2.06
N VAL A 37 2.12 -9.28 2.63
CA VAL A 37 3.48 -9.04 2.15
C VAL A 37 4.48 -9.37 3.25
N TYR A 38 5.44 -10.24 2.95
CA TYR A 38 6.48 -10.63 3.89
C TYR A 38 7.59 -9.56 3.92
N VAL A 39 7.88 -9.06 5.11
CA VAL A 39 8.96 -8.10 5.40
C VAL A 39 9.86 -8.63 6.52
N LYS A 40 10.97 -7.95 6.82
CA LYS A 40 11.92 -8.39 7.86
C LYS A 40 11.29 -8.59 9.24
N GLY A 41 10.23 -7.84 9.57
CA GLY A 41 9.54 -7.87 10.86
C GLY A 41 8.28 -8.75 10.94
N GLY A 42 7.87 -9.40 9.85
CA GLY A 42 6.64 -10.21 9.83
C GLY A 42 5.87 -10.13 8.52
N ILE A 43 4.55 -10.31 8.61
CA ILE A 43 3.63 -10.21 7.47
C ILE A 43 2.80 -8.94 7.65
N LEU A 44 2.87 -8.05 6.67
CA LEU A 44 1.93 -6.94 6.56
C LEU A 44 0.65 -7.46 5.88
N PRO A 45 -0.52 -7.41 6.53
CA PRO A 45 -1.77 -7.79 5.88
C PRO A 45 -2.12 -6.79 4.77
N VAL A 46 -2.66 -7.30 3.67
CA VAL A 46 -3.24 -6.47 2.61
C VAL A 46 -4.73 -6.33 2.89
N THR A 47 -5.16 -5.11 3.19
CA THR A 47 -6.56 -4.79 3.51
C THR A 47 -7.28 -4.08 2.36
N GLU A 48 -6.53 -3.54 1.41
CA GLU A 48 -7.06 -2.82 0.26
C GLU A 48 -7.24 -3.75 -0.96
N GLU A 49 -8.28 -3.49 -1.75
CA GLU A 49 -8.52 -4.24 -2.99
C GLU A 49 -7.59 -3.75 -4.10
N LEU A 50 -6.77 -4.66 -4.62
CA LEU A 50 -5.88 -4.38 -5.73
C LEU A 50 -6.53 -4.74 -7.08
N PRO A 51 -6.18 -4.02 -8.16
CA PRO A 51 -6.55 -4.43 -9.51
C PRO A 51 -6.04 -5.84 -9.86
N ARG A 52 -6.80 -6.58 -10.65
CA ARG A 52 -6.48 -7.97 -11.02
C ARG A 52 -5.11 -8.12 -11.71
N ASP A 53 -4.77 -7.18 -12.59
CA ASP A 53 -3.48 -7.13 -13.29
C ASP A 53 -2.31 -7.02 -12.31
N VAL A 54 -2.47 -6.30 -11.21
CA VAL A 54 -1.45 -6.20 -10.16
C VAL A 54 -1.22 -7.56 -9.50
N HIS A 55 -2.28 -8.31 -9.19
CA HIS A 55 -2.15 -9.66 -8.64
C HIS A 55 -1.42 -10.60 -9.62
N GLU A 56 -1.78 -10.55 -10.91
CA GLU A 56 -1.13 -11.36 -11.94
C GLU A 56 0.35 -11.00 -12.12
N ASP A 57 0.71 -9.71 -12.07
CA ASP A 57 2.09 -9.25 -12.20
C ASP A 57 2.98 -9.70 -11.04
N ILE A 58 2.44 -9.63 -9.80
CA ILE A 58 3.13 -10.15 -8.62
C ILE A 58 3.34 -11.67 -8.74
N LEU A 59 2.31 -12.42 -9.12
CA LEU A 59 2.39 -13.89 -9.29
C LEU A 59 3.41 -14.29 -10.37
N ARG A 60 3.55 -13.49 -11.43
CA ARG A 60 4.50 -13.73 -12.53
C ARG A 60 5.95 -13.41 -12.16
N GLY A 61 6.22 -12.91 -10.94
CA GLY A 61 7.57 -12.61 -10.45
C GLY A 61 8.28 -11.50 -11.21
N ARG A 62 7.54 -10.68 -11.97
CA ARG A 62 8.09 -9.61 -12.80
C ARG A 62 7.99 -8.29 -12.07
N SER A 63 8.90 -7.99 -11.12
CA SER A 63 9.28 -6.61 -10.74
C SER A 63 10.13 -6.54 -9.46
N ASN A 64 10.97 -5.51 -9.39
CA ASN A 64 11.65 -5.03 -8.18
C ASN A 64 10.64 -4.33 -7.24
N LYS A 65 9.54 -5.01 -6.90
CA LYS A 65 8.50 -4.38 -6.07
C LYS A 65 9.03 -4.08 -4.69
N LYS A 66 8.82 -2.85 -4.23
CA LYS A 66 9.13 -2.40 -2.88
C LYS A 66 7.84 -2.07 -2.16
N LEU A 67 7.89 -2.10 -0.83
CA LEU A 67 6.86 -1.43 -0.05
C LEU A 67 7.31 -0.01 0.23
N LEU A 68 6.46 0.95 -0.09
CA LEU A 68 6.61 2.34 0.30
C LEU A 68 5.70 2.58 1.50
N VAL A 69 6.28 3.00 2.61
CA VAL A 69 5.54 3.37 3.82
C VAL A 69 5.53 4.88 3.93
N ARG A 70 4.36 5.45 4.19
CA ARG A 70 4.13 6.88 4.39
C ARG A 70 3.41 7.11 5.69
N GLU A 71 3.98 7.95 6.53
CA GLU A 71 3.30 8.51 7.68
C GLU A 71 2.80 9.91 7.30
N VAL A 72 1.49 10.08 7.36
CA VAL A 72 0.79 11.24 6.83
C VAL A 72 -0.02 11.87 7.94
N ARG A 73 0.05 13.19 8.06
CA ARG A 73 -0.82 13.94 8.97
C ARG A 73 -2.01 14.52 8.21
N TYR A 74 -3.22 14.18 8.64
CA TYR A 74 -4.46 14.66 8.04
C TYR A 74 -5.42 15.18 9.11
N ALA A 75 -5.76 16.47 9.08
CA ALA A 75 -6.73 17.08 9.99
C ALA A 75 -6.46 16.78 11.48
N GLY A 76 -5.19 16.76 11.87
CA GLY A 76 -4.74 16.48 13.23
C GLY A 76 -4.50 15.00 13.56
N ALA A 77 -4.92 14.06 12.71
CA ALA A 77 -4.69 12.63 12.88
C ALA A 77 -3.47 12.13 12.09
N GLU A 78 -2.73 11.17 12.65
CA GLU A 78 -1.64 10.48 11.96
C GLU A 78 -2.16 9.19 11.31
N VAL A 79 -1.77 8.97 10.06
CA VAL A 79 -2.20 7.84 9.23
C VAL A 79 -0.96 7.17 8.65
N LEU A 80 -0.88 5.85 8.81
CA LEU A 80 0.11 5.03 8.17
C LEU A 80 -0.49 4.47 6.88
N GLU A 81 0.09 4.84 5.75
CA GLU A 81 -0.26 4.33 4.43
C GLU A 81 0.90 3.49 3.90
N VAL A 82 0.60 2.27 3.46
CA VAL A 82 1.58 1.38 2.86
C VAL A 82 1.16 1.05 1.45
N TYR A 83 2.10 1.17 0.53
CA TYR A 83 1.90 0.96 -0.89
C TYR A 83 2.85 -0.13 -1.40
N ILE A 84 2.37 -0.95 -2.33
CA ILE A 84 3.26 -1.64 -3.25
C ILE A 84 3.67 -0.65 -4.33
N GLN A 85 4.98 -0.49 -4.54
CA GLN A 85 5.53 0.33 -5.60
C GLN A 85 6.21 -0.54 -6.66
N ASP A 86 5.97 -0.21 -7.93
CA ASP A 86 6.62 -0.78 -9.10
C ASP A 86 6.97 0.33 -10.08
N ASP A 87 8.26 0.67 -10.19
CA ASP A 87 8.79 1.81 -10.92
C ASP A 87 8.01 3.12 -10.63
N TYR A 88 7.07 3.48 -11.52
CA TYR A 88 6.26 4.70 -11.48
C TYR A 88 4.83 4.49 -10.96
N ARG A 89 4.47 3.27 -10.56
CA ARG A 89 3.12 2.94 -10.10
C ARG A 89 3.14 2.59 -8.62
N THR A 90 2.14 3.07 -7.89
CA THR A 90 1.91 2.71 -6.49
C THR A 90 0.47 2.24 -6.32
N TRP A 91 0.29 1.22 -5.50
CA TRP A 91 -1.03 0.72 -5.11
C TRP A 91 -1.10 0.60 -3.60
N PRO A 92 -2.10 1.21 -2.95
CA PRO A 92 -2.26 1.08 -1.51
C PRO A 92 -2.57 -0.37 -1.19
N VAL A 93 -1.92 -0.90 -0.15
CA VAL A 93 -2.16 -2.25 0.37
C VAL A 93 -2.63 -2.25 1.81
N TYR A 94 -2.30 -1.20 2.57
CA TYR A 94 -2.68 -1.09 3.96
C TYR A 94 -2.80 0.38 4.34
N VAL A 95 -3.88 0.76 5.02
CA VAL A 95 -4.07 2.10 5.56
C VAL A 95 -4.64 1.96 6.97
N THR A 96 -3.99 2.57 7.96
CA THR A 96 -4.51 2.62 9.33
C THR A 96 -4.27 3.98 9.96
N LYS A 97 -5.14 4.38 10.88
CA LYS A 97 -4.86 5.50 11.77
C LYS A 97 -3.85 5.05 12.82
N LEU A 98 -2.84 5.86 13.06
CA LEU A 98 -1.93 5.67 14.18
C LEU A 98 -2.61 6.18 15.47
N PRO A 99 -2.37 5.51 16.61
CA PRO A 99 -2.87 6.00 17.89
C PRO A 99 -2.27 7.38 18.21
N GLU A 100 -3.09 8.29 18.73
CA GLU A 100 -2.63 9.63 19.13
C GLU A 100 -1.67 9.50 20.32
N GLY A 101 -0.36 9.66 20.07
CA GLY A 101 0.68 9.69 21.08
C GLY A 101 1.06 8.33 21.65
N SER A 102 2.30 7.89 21.38
CA SER A 102 3.04 6.93 22.22
C SER A 102 4.09 7.66 23.04
#